data_AF-A0A7W1Z6Q7-F1
#
_entry.id   AF-A0A7W1Z6Q7-F1
#
_cell.length_a   1.000
_cell.length_b   1.000
_cell.length_c   1.000
_cell.angle_alpha   90.00
_cell.angle_beta   90.00
_cell.angle_gamma   90.00
#
_symmetry.space_group_name_H-M   'P 1'
#
loop_
_entity.id
_entity.type
_entity.pdbx_description
1 polymer ?
#
loop_
_entity_poly.entity_id
_entity_poly.type
_entity_poly.pdbx_seq_one_letter_code
_entity_poly.pdbx_strand_id
1 'polypeptide(L)'
;MALTARKYFFLFILCLCISHVQASGGKTNESQSAIKFTENKTQWDKQVLFRAQLDGGALFLQKNSFTYNFYDKETLRNNHTGRNKQSLGKPINSHAFRMTFLNSLQTTEVSSRQITTDYTNYFIGKDKKRWSGDVKNFREVNYKNLYEGIDLQILGLQNSIKYNLIVAPNASPNLIAFYYEGLDKLTLEKGALRLKTSVNAMTEQKPYAYQFIDGFEVEVPCEFVLKGNTVAFRFPKGYDKNIELVIDPILVFACSSGSTADNFGMTATYDADGNLYSGGTCFDVGFPVTLGAYDPTFNGGTAYGRTDVVVTKYDSSGAFLQYSTYIGGAASTEIVTSLV
;
A
#
# COMPACT_ATOMS: atom_id res chain seq x y z
N MET A 1 15.78 -77.62 -26.22
CA MET A 1 14.46 -78.21 -26.50
C MET A 1 13.43 -77.10 -26.51
N ALA A 2 12.65 -77.04 -27.60
CA ALA A 2 11.50 -76.21 -27.98
C ALA A 2 10.93 -75.21 -26.94
N LEU A 3 10.84 -73.90 -27.22
CA LEU A 3 9.91 -73.18 -28.12
C LEU A 3 8.43 -73.48 -27.91
N THR A 4 7.66 -72.47 -27.50
CA THR A 4 6.51 -72.02 -28.29
C THR A 4 6.20 -70.56 -28.03
N ALA A 5 6.11 -69.83 -29.14
CA ALA A 5 5.84 -68.41 -29.25
C ALA A 5 4.39 -68.19 -29.65
N ARG A 6 3.86 -66.98 -29.44
CA ARG A 6 2.95 -66.38 -30.40
C ARG A 6 3.23 -64.89 -30.55
N LYS A 7 3.79 -64.56 -31.71
CA LYS A 7 3.96 -63.21 -32.26
C LYS A 7 2.67 -62.81 -32.97
N TYR A 8 2.31 -61.54 -32.93
CA TYR A 8 1.90 -60.83 -34.14
C TYR A 8 2.50 -59.42 -34.14
N PHE A 9 2.97 -59.05 -35.32
CA PHE A 9 3.78 -57.90 -35.69
C PHE A 9 2.89 -57.01 -36.54
N PHE A 10 2.81 -55.72 -36.26
CA PHE A 10 2.49 -54.73 -37.29
C PHE A 10 3.28 -53.45 -37.04
N LEU A 11 4.06 -53.11 -38.05
CA LEU A 11 4.92 -51.95 -38.20
C LEU A 11 4.10 -50.83 -38.86
N PHE A 12 4.55 -49.58 -38.62
CA PHE A 12 4.63 -48.43 -39.55
C PHE A 12 3.90 -47.11 -39.18
N ILE A 13 4.73 -46.05 -39.25
CA ILE A 13 4.48 -44.61 -39.55
C ILE A 13 4.38 -43.62 -38.38
N LEU A 14 5.53 -43.01 -38.09
CA LEU A 14 5.83 -41.57 -38.11
C LEU A 14 4.67 -40.58 -37.87
N CYS A 15 4.74 -39.84 -36.75
CA CYS A 15 4.45 -38.41 -36.76
C CYS A 15 5.30 -37.69 -35.70
N LEU A 16 6.27 -36.90 -36.16
CA LEU A 16 6.90 -35.83 -35.38
C LEU A 16 5.83 -34.78 -35.08
N CYS A 17 5.61 -34.47 -33.81
CA CYS A 17 5.23 -33.14 -33.38
C CYS A 17 6.05 -32.77 -32.14
N ILE A 18 7.24 -32.21 -32.40
CA ILE A 18 7.91 -31.32 -31.47
C ILE A 18 6.94 -30.17 -31.23
N SER A 19 6.39 -30.05 -30.04
CA SER A 19 5.82 -28.79 -29.58
C SER A 19 6.59 -28.35 -28.34
N HIS A 20 7.35 -27.28 -28.55
CA HIS A 20 7.94 -26.49 -27.50
C HIS A 20 6.93 -26.27 -26.38
N VAL A 21 7.25 -26.76 -25.17
CA VAL A 21 6.71 -26.16 -23.97
C VAL A 21 7.35 -24.78 -23.87
N GLN A 22 6.74 -23.80 -24.54
CA GLN A 22 6.85 -22.43 -24.11
C GLN A 22 6.25 -22.40 -22.71
N ALA A 23 7.13 -22.29 -21.71
CA ALA A 23 6.75 -21.72 -20.44
C ALA A 23 6.25 -20.30 -20.74
N SER A 24 4.95 -20.17 -21.02
CA SER A 24 4.30 -18.87 -20.99
C SER A 24 4.33 -18.45 -19.52
N GLY A 25 5.31 -17.62 -19.19
CA GLY A 25 5.32 -16.85 -17.96
C GLY A 25 3.95 -16.22 -17.82
N GLY A 26 3.18 -16.74 -16.87
CA GLY A 26 2.00 -16.06 -16.38
C GLY A 26 2.50 -14.74 -15.85
N LYS A 27 2.32 -13.69 -16.64
CA LYS A 27 2.41 -12.33 -16.14
C LYS A 27 1.37 -12.25 -15.04
N THR A 28 1.81 -12.34 -13.80
CA THR A 28 1.02 -11.84 -12.68
C THR A 28 0.66 -10.42 -13.07
N ASN A 29 -0.63 -10.16 -13.29
CA ASN A 29 -1.13 -8.80 -13.43
C ASN A 29 -0.87 -8.12 -12.08
N GLU A 30 0.34 -7.57 -11.93
CA GLU A 30 0.76 -6.80 -10.78
C GLU A 30 -0.18 -5.61 -10.66
N SER A 31 -0.87 -5.51 -9.54
CA SER A 31 -1.74 -4.39 -9.23
C SER A 31 -1.00 -3.06 -9.47
N GLN A 32 -1.43 -2.31 -10.48
CA GLN A 32 -0.86 -1.00 -10.84
C GLN A 32 -1.07 0.05 -9.74
N SER A 33 -1.92 -0.22 -8.74
CA SER A 33 -2.30 0.75 -7.70
C SER A 33 -1.43 0.72 -6.45
N ALA A 34 -0.64 -0.33 -6.18
CA ALA A 34 0.16 -0.34 -4.96
C ALA A 34 1.22 0.77 -4.94
N ILE A 35 1.49 1.29 -3.74
CA ILE A 35 2.49 2.30 -3.49
C ILE A 35 3.87 1.75 -3.90
N LYS A 36 4.67 2.63 -4.49
CA LYS A 36 6.02 2.32 -4.99
C LYS A 36 7.01 3.29 -4.36
N PHE A 37 8.23 2.82 -4.15
CA PHE A 37 9.37 3.62 -3.72
C PHE A 37 10.25 3.90 -4.93
N THR A 38 10.23 5.14 -5.41
CA THR A 38 11.10 5.61 -6.51
C THR A 38 12.45 6.01 -5.94
N GLU A 39 13.54 5.47 -6.47
CA GLU A 39 14.90 5.83 -6.04
C GLU A 39 15.26 7.30 -6.36
N ASN A 40 16.08 7.91 -5.51
CA ASN A 40 16.66 9.21 -5.82
C ASN A 40 17.97 9.05 -6.61
N LYS A 41 17.95 9.44 -7.89
CA LYS A 41 19.16 9.57 -8.72
C LYS A 41 19.73 10.98 -8.73
N THR A 42 18.91 12.01 -8.51
CA THR A 42 19.28 13.45 -8.35
C THR A 42 18.04 14.37 -8.32
N GLN A 43 16.82 13.82 -8.34
CA GLN A 43 15.58 14.56 -8.54
C GLN A 43 15.17 15.36 -7.30
N TRP A 44 15.59 14.87 -6.13
CA TRP A 44 15.28 15.44 -4.82
C TRP A 44 16.55 15.74 -4.04
N ASP A 45 16.40 16.34 -2.85
CA ASP A 45 17.52 16.60 -1.94
C ASP A 45 18.34 15.32 -1.68
N LYS A 46 19.66 15.46 -1.57
CA LYS A 46 20.60 14.33 -1.40
C LYS A 46 20.32 13.44 -0.18
N GLN A 47 19.59 13.96 0.81
CA GLN A 47 19.20 13.19 1.99
C GLN A 47 18.05 12.20 1.71
N VAL A 48 17.28 12.44 0.64
CA VAL A 48 16.21 11.54 0.20
C VAL A 48 16.84 10.34 -0.50
N LEU A 49 16.54 9.15 -0.02
CA LEU A 49 16.92 7.88 -0.64
C LEU A 49 15.84 7.40 -1.60
N PHE A 50 14.58 7.48 -1.16
CA PHE A 50 13.41 7.10 -1.96
C PHE A 50 12.26 8.07 -1.73
N ARG A 51 11.37 8.18 -2.72
CA ARG A 51 10.08 8.87 -2.59
C ARG A 51 8.95 7.88 -2.90
N ALA A 52 7.89 7.92 -2.11
CA ALA A 52 6.63 7.26 -2.42
C ALA A 52 5.51 8.28 -2.64
N GLN A 53 4.69 8.05 -3.66
CA GLN A 53 3.47 8.82 -3.88
C GLN A 53 2.40 8.29 -2.92
N LEU A 54 1.80 9.20 -2.13
CA LEU A 54 0.66 8.90 -1.27
C LEU A 54 -0.59 9.55 -1.84
N ASP A 55 -1.76 9.10 -1.38
CA ASP A 55 -3.00 9.84 -1.61
C ASP A 55 -2.90 11.21 -0.91
N GLY A 56 -3.04 12.29 -1.69
CA GLY A 56 -2.95 13.66 -1.18
C GLY A 56 -1.57 14.13 -0.76
N GLY A 57 -0.49 13.42 -1.14
CA GLY A 57 0.85 13.80 -0.68
C GLY A 57 1.99 12.91 -1.15
N ALA A 58 3.10 12.95 -0.42
CA ALA A 58 4.26 12.11 -0.67
C ALA A 58 4.99 11.77 0.63
N LEU A 59 5.64 10.62 0.63
CA LEU A 59 6.60 10.20 1.65
C LEU A 59 8.02 10.25 1.08
N PHE A 60 8.96 10.77 1.85
CA PHE A 60 10.38 10.78 1.54
C PHE A 60 11.13 9.97 2.59
N LEU A 61 11.76 8.90 2.14
CA LEU A 61 12.57 8.02 2.98
C LEU A 61 14.00 8.56 3.05
N GLN A 62 14.52 8.77 4.25
CA GLN A 62 15.90 9.21 4.53
C GLN A 62 16.55 8.20 5.47
N LYS A 63 17.85 8.32 5.72
CA LYS A 63 18.61 7.32 6.51
C LYS A 63 18.10 7.15 7.94
N ASN A 64 17.71 8.24 8.59
CA ASN A 64 17.30 8.27 10.01
C ASN A 64 15.92 8.91 10.24
N SER A 65 15.19 9.24 9.17
CA SER A 65 13.86 9.83 9.31
C SER A 65 13.02 9.66 8.05
N PHE A 66 11.71 9.76 8.23
CA PHE A 66 10.73 9.85 7.17
C PHE A 66 10.08 11.23 7.18
N THR A 67 9.97 11.86 6.01
CA THR A 67 9.25 13.13 5.87
C THR A 67 7.98 12.92 5.06
N TYR A 68 6.85 13.30 5.61
CA TYR A 68 5.55 13.30 4.94
C TYR A 68 5.23 14.73 4.51
N ASN A 69 4.66 14.90 3.33
CA ASN A 69 4.16 16.18 2.84
C ASN A 69 2.80 15.98 2.19
N PHE A 70 1.76 16.58 2.75
CA PHE A 70 0.38 16.50 2.27
C PHE A 70 -0.11 17.85 1.78
N TYR A 71 -1.12 17.84 0.91
CA TYR A 71 -1.81 19.02 0.45
C TYR A 71 -3.32 18.91 0.64
N ASP A 72 -4.00 20.06 0.70
CA ASP A 72 -5.45 20.13 0.80
C ASP A 72 -6.11 19.63 -0.50
N LYS A 73 -6.56 18.37 -0.47
CA LYS A 73 -7.24 17.70 -1.58
C LYS A 73 -8.59 18.34 -1.91
N GLU A 74 -9.30 18.88 -0.92
CA GLU A 74 -10.61 19.46 -1.14
C GLU A 74 -10.48 20.76 -1.93
N THR A 75 -9.56 21.63 -1.52
CA THR A 75 -9.25 22.86 -2.26
C THR A 75 -8.71 22.56 -3.66
N LEU A 76 -7.83 21.56 -3.81
CA LEU A 76 -7.37 21.10 -5.12
C LEU A 76 -8.54 20.67 -6.01
N ARG A 77 -9.42 19.80 -5.51
CA ARG A 77 -10.60 19.32 -6.25
C ARG A 77 -11.53 20.46 -6.65
N ASN A 78 -11.84 21.37 -5.72
CA ASN A 78 -12.72 22.51 -5.97
C ASN A 78 -12.13 23.46 -7.03
N ASN A 79 -10.81 23.65 -7.05
CA ASN A 79 -10.14 24.42 -8.09
C ASN A 79 -10.22 23.74 -9.47
N HIS A 80 -10.18 22.40 -9.52
CA HIS A 80 -10.31 21.63 -10.77
C HIS A 80 -11.74 21.59 -11.31
N THR A 81 -12.75 21.54 -10.44
CA THR A 81 -14.18 21.43 -10.83
C THR A 81 -14.90 22.77 -10.97
N GLY A 82 -14.29 23.87 -10.53
CA GLY A 82 -14.90 25.21 -10.54
C GLY A 82 -15.30 25.68 -11.95
N ARG A 83 -16.59 26.01 -12.13
CA ARG A 83 -17.15 26.54 -13.40
C ARG A 83 -16.69 27.96 -13.77
N ASN A 84 -16.04 28.69 -12.86
CA ASN A 84 -15.62 30.07 -13.09
C ASN A 84 -14.17 30.16 -13.57
N LYS A 85 -13.98 30.17 -14.89
CA LYS A 85 -12.67 30.33 -15.57
C LYS A 85 -12.01 31.71 -15.35
N GLN A 86 -12.62 32.62 -14.59
CA GLN A 86 -12.20 34.02 -14.47
C GLN A 86 -11.50 34.37 -13.15
N SER A 87 -11.48 33.50 -12.14
CA SER A 87 -10.69 33.73 -10.91
C SER A 87 -9.53 32.75 -10.82
N LEU A 88 -8.34 33.26 -10.47
CA LEU A 88 -7.23 32.41 -10.01
C LEU A 88 -7.77 31.52 -8.88
N GLY A 89 -7.56 30.20 -8.99
CA GLY A 89 -8.01 29.23 -7.99
C GLY A 89 -7.48 29.57 -6.59
N LYS A 90 -8.16 29.09 -5.54
CA LYS A 90 -7.71 29.31 -4.16
C LYS A 90 -6.32 28.67 -3.96
N PRO A 91 -5.40 29.29 -3.19
CA PRO A 91 -4.12 28.66 -2.86
C PRO A 91 -4.34 27.29 -2.22
N ILE A 92 -3.61 26.27 -2.68
CA ILE A 92 -3.65 24.93 -2.11
C ILE A 92 -2.64 24.88 -0.97
N ASN A 93 -3.13 24.73 0.26
CA ASN A 93 -2.26 24.61 1.43
C ASN A 93 -1.55 23.25 1.41
N SER A 94 -0.30 23.24 1.87
CA SER A 94 0.48 22.02 2.11
C SER A 94 0.97 22.00 3.55
N HIS A 95 1.20 20.81 4.09
CA HIS A 95 1.71 20.60 5.43
C HIS A 95 2.67 19.42 5.44
N ALA A 96 3.89 19.65 5.94
CA ALA A 96 4.89 18.61 6.09
C ALA A 96 5.17 18.32 7.57
N PHE A 97 5.34 17.05 7.89
CA PHE A 97 5.81 16.61 9.20
C PHE A 97 6.89 15.53 9.03
N ARG A 98 7.72 15.35 10.04
CA ARG A 98 8.84 14.40 10.04
C ARG A 98 8.72 13.43 11.19
N MET A 99 8.97 12.15 10.91
CA MET A 99 9.15 11.09 11.90
C MET A 99 10.64 10.71 11.93
N THR A 100 11.32 10.99 13.03
CA THR A 100 12.75 10.71 13.22
C THR A 100 12.95 9.47 14.08
N PHE A 101 13.82 8.56 13.63
CA PHE A 101 14.25 7.38 14.38
C PHE A 101 15.29 7.81 15.43
N LEU A 102 14.85 8.05 16.66
CA LEU A 102 15.73 8.49 17.72
C LEU A 102 16.72 7.37 18.07
N ASN A 103 18.01 7.69 18.13
CA ASN A 103 19.11 6.74 18.39
C ASN A 103 19.35 5.73 17.26
N SER A 104 18.85 5.97 16.04
CA SER A 104 19.20 5.14 14.89
C SER A 104 20.71 5.17 14.61
N LEU A 105 21.27 4.05 14.17
CA LEU A 105 22.70 3.92 13.92
C LEU A 105 23.15 4.69 12.68
N GLN A 106 24.35 5.28 12.74
CA GLN A 106 24.96 5.90 11.55
C GLN A 106 25.42 4.85 10.53
N THR A 107 25.58 3.60 10.95
CA THR A 107 25.97 2.46 10.12
C THR A 107 24.79 1.81 9.39
N THR A 108 23.56 2.30 9.56
CA THR A 108 22.38 1.73 8.89
C THR A 108 22.59 1.62 7.38
N GLU A 109 22.31 0.44 6.84
CA GLU A 109 22.39 0.15 5.41
C GLU A 109 20.99 0.11 4.82
N VAL A 110 20.77 0.82 3.71
CA VAL A 110 19.45 0.88 3.06
C VAL A 110 19.53 0.17 1.71
N SER A 111 18.60 -0.76 1.48
CA SER A 111 18.49 -1.52 0.23
C SER A 111 17.04 -1.57 -0.25
N SER A 112 16.84 -1.82 -1.54
CA SER A 112 15.51 -1.98 -2.14
C SER A 112 15.33 -3.38 -2.72
N ARG A 113 14.08 -3.85 -2.76
CA ARG A 113 13.69 -5.14 -3.32
C ARG A 113 12.43 -4.99 -4.16
N GLN A 114 12.13 -6.05 -4.93
CA GLN A 114 10.91 -6.13 -5.75
C GLN A 114 10.80 -4.93 -6.71
N ILE A 115 11.76 -4.84 -7.62
CA ILE A 115 11.75 -3.84 -8.70
C ILE A 115 10.48 -4.00 -9.54
N THR A 116 9.82 -2.89 -9.87
CA THR A 116 8.64 -2.92 -10.74
C THR A 116 9.05 -2.82 -12.21
N THR A 117 8.15 -3.23 -13.10
CA THR A 117 8.39 -3.20 -14.56
C THR A 117 8.39 -1.79 -15.15
N ASP A 118 7.74 -0.84 -14.49
CA ASP A 118 7.73 0.58 -14.85
C ASP A 118 8.90 1.36 -14.25
N TYR A 119 9.25 2.45 -14.92
CA TYR A 119 10.26 3.41 -14.47
C TYR A 119 9.78 4.83 -14.76
N THR A 120 10.45 5.81 -14.16
CA THR A 120 10.12 7.22 -14.35
C THR A 120 11.32 7.99 -14.88
N ASN A 121 11.07 8.98 -15.74
CA ASN A 121 12.10 9.90 -16.22
C ASN A 121 11.79 11.30 -15.70
N TYR A 122 12.81 11.99 -15.21
CA TYR A 122 12.70 13.33 -14.65
C TYR A 122 13.54 14.29 -15.47
N PHE A 123 12.89 15.28 -16.08
CA PHE A 123 13.54 16.33 -16.87
C PHE A 123 13.31 17.67 -16.18
N ILE A 124 13.97 17.87 -15.03
CA ILE A 124 13.70 19.00 -14.13
C ILE A 124 14.54 20.22 -14.54
N GLY A 125 13.85 21.26 -15.02
CA GLY A 125 14.48 22.53 -15.38
C GLY A 125 15.35 22.45 -16.64
N LYS A 126 16.07 23.54 -16.93
CA LYS A 126 16.91 23.68 -18.14
C LYS A 126 18.26 22.98 -18.03
N ASP A 127 18.72 22.69 -16.81
CA ASP A 127 20.00 22.01 -16.58
C ASP A 127 19.86 20.50 -16.78
N LYS A 128 20.41 20.00 -17.89
CA LYS A 128 20.40 18.57 -18.22
C LYS A 128 21.12 17.70 -17.19
N LYS A 129 22.01 18.25 -16.36
CA LYS A 129 22.65 17.50 -15.26
C LYS A 129 21.67 17.11 -14.16
N ARG A 130 20.53 17.80 -14.08
CA ARG A 130 19.43 17.49 -13.16
C ARG A 130 18.40 16.53 -13.78
N TRP A 131 18.64 16.09 -15.01
CA TRP A 131 17.79 15.11 -15.65
C TRP A 131 18.21 13.71 -15.23
N SER A 132 17.25 12.87 -14.92
CA SER A 132 17.48 11.49 -14.50
C SER A 132 16.55 10.59 -15.30
N GLY A 133 17.12 9.76 -16.16
CA GLY A 133 16.40 8.73 -16.88
C GLY A 133 16.43 7.39 -16.14
N ASP A 134 15.51 6.50 -16.52
CA ASP A 134 15.43 5.11 -16.05
C ASP A 134 15.44 5.00 -14.51
N VAL A 135 14.67 5.86 -13.85
CA VAL A 135 14.57 5.89 -12.39
C VAL A 135 13.67 4.76 -11.95
N LYS A 136 14.24 3.80 -11.21
CA LYS A 136 13.55 2.57 -10.84
C LYS A 136 12.59 2.77 -9.68
N ASN A 137 11.57 1.92 -9.69
CA ASN A 137 10.54 1.84 -8.69
C ASN A 137 10.60 0.47 -8.00
N PHE A 138 10.34 0.44 -6.70
CA PHE A 138 10.46 -0.74 -5.85
C PHE A 138 9.20 -0.91 -5.00
N ARG A 139 8.85 -2.15 -4.62
CA ARG A 139 7.76 -2.41 -3.67
C ARG A 139 8.21 -2.47 -2.23
N GLU A 140 9.52 -2.61 -2.01
CA GLU A 140 10.08 -2.85 -0.68
C GLU A 140 11.39 -2.07 -0.50
N VAL A 141 11.56 -1.47 0.68
CA VAL A 141 12.80 -0.83 1.12
C VAL A 141 13.15 -1.37 2.51
N ASN A 142 14.40 -1.79 2.69
CA ASN A 142 14.93 -2.38 3.91
C ASN A 142 16.04 -1.53 4.49
N TYR A 143 15.96 -1.28 5.78
CA TYR A 143 16.95 -0.62 6.61
C TYR A 143 17.55 -1.68 7.54
N LYS A 144 18.77 -2.10 7.26
CA LYS A 144 19.50 -3.07 8.07
C LYS A 144 20.26 -2.37 9.19
N ASN A 145 20.18 -2.91 10.40
CA ASN A 145 20.71 -2.32 11.63
C ASN A 145 20.28 -0.86 11.74
N LEU A 146 18.96 -0.61 11.66
CA LEU A 146 18.41 0.71 12.00
C LEU A 146 18.72 1.04 13.46
N TYR A 147 18.54 0.06 14.33
CA TYR A 147 19.09 0.03 15.68
C TYR A 147 19.98 -1.21 15.85
N GLU A 148 20.67 -1.32 16.98
CA GLU A 148 21.48 -2.50 17.28
C GLU A 148 20.61 -3.77 17.31
N GLY A 149 20.78 -4.64 16.31
CA GLY A 149 20.01 -5.88 16.16
C GLY A 149 18.55 -5.67 15.74
N ILE A 150 18.18 -4.50 15.19
CA ILE A 150 16.82 -4.22 14.73
C ILE A 150 16.84 -3.68 13.30
N ASP A 151 16.17 -4.41 12.42
CA ASP A 151 15.96 -4.02 11.03
C ASP A 151 14.58 -3.37 10.88
N LEU A 152 14.43 -2.52 9.85
CA LEU A 152 13.14 -1.94 9.45
C LEU A 152 12.87 -2.31 7.99
N GLN A 153 11.78 -3.04 7.75
CA GLN A 153 11.27 -3.34 6.42
C GLN A 153 10.07 -2.44 6.13
N ILE A 154 9.98 -1.91 4.92
CA ILE A 154 8.88 -1.04 4.48
C ILE A 154 8.30 -1.64 3.21
N LEU A 155 6.98 -1.78 3.17
CA LEU A 155 6.22 -2.40 2.08
C LEU A 155 5.19 -1.42 1.54
N GLY A 156 5.17 -1.26 0.22
CA GLY A 156 4.14 -0.52 -0.49
C GLY A 156 2.96 -1.43 -0.82
N LEU A 157 1.82 -1.19 -0.18
CA LEU A 157 0.56 -1.89 -0.42
C LEU A 157 -0.37 -1.05 -1.30
N GLN A 158 -1.55 -1.58 -1.62
CA GLN A 158 -2.48 -0.96 -2.58
C GLN A 158 -2.77 0.52 -2.27
N ASN A 159 -3.09 0.85 -1.02
CA ASN A 159 -3.42 2.22 -0.59
C ASN A 159 -2.69 2.65 0.69
N SER A 160 -1.73 1.85 1.14
CA SER A 160 -1.06 2.07 2.42
C SER A 160 0.39 1.64 2.37
N ILE A 161 1.14 2.15 3.34
CA ILE A 161 2.48 1.69 3.60
C ILE A 161 2.41 0.88 4.88
N LYS A 162 3.01 -0.28 4.84
CA LYS A 162 3.23 -1.13 6.01
C LYS A 162 4.71 -1.08 6.35
N TYR A 163 5.05 -1.13 7.62
CA TYR A 163 6.43 -1.31 8.02
C TYR A 163 6.55 -2.30 9.17
N ASN A 164 7.60 -3.11 9.11
CA ASN A 164 7.90 -4.12 10.12
C ASN A 164 9.22 -3.75 10.79
N LEU A 165 9.24 -3.68 12.11
CA LEU A 165 10.46 -3.65 12.90
C LEU A 165 10.79 -5.09 13.29
N ILE A 166 11.91 -5.59 12.79
CA ILE A 166 12.35 -6.97 12.98
C ILE A 166 13.44 -6.94 14.04
N VAL A 167 13.09 -7.39 15.25
CA VAL A 167 13.96 -7.38 16.42
C VAL A 167 14.59 -8.76 16.54
N ALA A 168 15.89 -8.84 16.27
CA ALA A 168 16.64 -10.08 16.36
C ALA A 168 16.62 -10.66 17.80
N PRO A 169 16.85 -11.97 17.97
CA PRO A 169 17.02 -12.57 19.29
C PRO A 169 18.01 -11.78 20.16
N ASN A 170 17.62 -11.52 21.41
CA ASN A 170 18.34 -10.75 22.42
C ASN A 170 18.49 -9.24 22.14
N ALA A 171 18.05 -8.73 20.99
CA ALA A 171 17.99 -7.29 20.74
C ALA A 171 16.88 -6.64 21.59
N SER A 172 17.09 -5.37 21.94
CA SER A 172 16.20 -4.64 22.86
C SER A 172 15.24 -3.74 22.09
N PRO A 173 13.92 -4.03 22.04
CA PRO A 173 12.95 -3.17 21.37
C PRO A 173 12.76 -1.81 22.08
N ASN A 174 13.28 -1.66 23.30
CA ASN A 174 13.30 -0.37 24.01
C ASN A 174 14.18 0.68 23.31
N LEU A 175 15.02 0.28 22.36
CA LEU A 175 15.78 1.19 21.50
C LEU A 175 14.89 1.94 20.51
N ILE A 176 13.72 1.38 20.18
CA ILE A 176 12.83 1.90 19.15
C ILE A 176 12.06 3.10 19.73
N ALA A 177 12.36 4.29 19.19
CA ALA A 177 11.65 5.51 19.52
C ALA A 177 11.49 6.42 18.29
N PHE A 178 10.26 6.85 18.02
CA PHE A 178 9.91 7.70 16.90
C PHE A 178 9.52 9.09 17.40
N TYR A 179 10.27 10.11 17.00
CA TYR A 179 9.95 11.50 17.32
C TYR A 179 9.23 12.17 16.15
N TYR A 180 8.05 12.71 16.40
CA TYR A 180 7.26 13.44 15.40
C TYR A 180 7.45 14.95 15.55
N GLU A 181 7.82 15.60 14.46
CA GLU A 181 7.99 17.04 14.36
C GLU A 181 7.06 17.60 13.28
N GLY A 182 6.42 18.74 13.56
CA GLY A 182 5.61 19.48 12.58
C GLY A 182 4.12 19.19 12.63
N LEU A 183 3.65 18.15 13.34
CA LEU A 183 2.21 17.89 13.51
C LEU A 183 1.52 19.00 14.35
N ASP A 184 0.29 19.35 14.00
CA ASP A 184 -0.57 20.22 14.82
C ASP A 184 -0.96 19.52 16.13
N LYS A 185 -1.15 18.19 16.06
CA LYS A 185 -1.49 17.35 17.21
C LYS A 185 -1.09 15.90 16.98
N LEU A 186 -0.56 15.26 18.02
CA LEU A 186 -0.35 13.82 18.11
C LEU A 186 -1.06 13.31 19.37
N THR A 187 -2.01 12.38 19.20
CA THR A 187 -2.73 11.76 20.33
C THR A 187 -2.74 10.24 20.22
N LEU A 188 -2.85 9.59 21.37
CA LEU A 188 -3.12 8.16 21.47
C LEU A 188 -4.58 7.96 21.87
N GLU A 189 -5.37 7.35 21.01
CA GLU A 189 -6.82 7.17 21.18
C GLU A 189 -7.20 5.72 20.91
N LYS A 190 -7.74 5.02 21.92
CA LYS A 190 -8.13 3.60 21.82
C LYS A 190 -7.00 2.69 21.28
N GLY A 191 -5.75 3.00 21.64
CA GLY A 191 -4.57 2.25 21.22
C GLY A 191 -4.00 2.63 19.84
N ALA A 192 -4.67 3.50 19.08
CA ALA A 192 -4.20 4.01 17.78
C ALA A 192 -3.62 5.42 17.92
N LEU A 193 -2.62 5.76 17.11
CA LEU A 193 -2.09 7.13 17.03
C LEU A 193 -2.93 7.95 16.05
N ARG A 194 -3.34 9.16 16.46
CA ARG A 194 -3.95 10.16 15.59
C ARG A 194 -2.95 11.25 15.31
N LEU A 195 -2.62 11.43 14.05
CA LEU A 195 -1.71 12.44 13.55
C LEU A 195 -2.54 13.52 12.88
N LYS A 196 -2.55 14.73 13.41
CA LYS A 196 -3.29 15.87 12.83
C LYS A 196 -2.34 16.85 12.18
N THR A 197 -2.68 17.29 10.98
CA THR A 197 -2.07 18.41 10.28
C THR A 197 -3.11 19.48 10.00
N SER A 198 -2.68 20.58 9.39
CA SER A 198 -3.57 21.66 8.95
C SER A 198 -4.39 21.31 7.70
N VAL A 199 -4.08 20.21 7.01
CA VAL A 199 -4.72 19.82 5.74
C VAL A 199 -5.41 18.45 5.78
N ASN A 200 -5.05 17.59 6.73
CA ASN A 200 -5.66 16.26 6.90
C ASN A 200 -5.41 15.68 8.30
N ALA A 201 -5.99 14.52 8.56
CA ALA A 201 -5.66 13.69 9.71
C ALA A 201 -5.36 12.26 9.24
N MET A 202 -4.42 11.60 9.90
CA MET A 202 -4.00 10.22 9.61
C MET A 202 -4.08 9.37 10.88
N THR A 203 -4.21 8.06 10.69
CA THR A 203 -4.29 7.10 11.79
C THR A 203 -3.29 5.99 11.62
N GLU A 204 -2.46 5.81 12.64
CA GLU A 204 -1.66 4.59 12.78
C GLU A 204 -2.40 3.66 13.73
N GLN A 205 -2.75 2.48 13.24
CA GLN A 205 -3.53 1.52 14.03
C GLN A 205 -2.69 1.00 15.19
N LYS A 206 -3.36 0.44 16.20
CA LYS A 206 -2.69 -0.24 17.32
C LYS A 206 -1.60 -1.20 16.78
N PRO A 207 -0.42 -1.26 17.40
CA PRO A 207 0.65 -2.08 16.89
C PRO A 207 0.28 -3.55 17.06
N TYR A 208 0.51 -4.33 16.02
CA TYR A 208 0.48 -5.79 16.10
C TYR A 208 1.91 -6.28 16.29
N ALA A 209 2.15 -7.26 17.16
CA ALA A 209 3.46 -7.88 17.27
C ALA A 209 3.31 -9.38 17.46
N TYR A 210 4.30 -10.14 16.99
CA TYR A 210 4.22 -11.60 16.99
C TYR A 210 5.59 -12.25 16.95
N GLN A 211 5.63 -13.53 17.29
CA GLN A 211 6.78 -14.43 17.18
C GLN A 211 6.35 -15.71 16.46
N PHE A 212 7.26 -16.30 15.69
CA PHE A 212 7.05 -17.64 15.15
C PHE A 212 7.57 -18.68 16.14
N ILE A 213 6.67 -19.43 16.78
CA ILE A 213 6.99 -20.50 17.74
C ILE A 213 6.48 -21.81 17.15
N ASP A 214 7.37 -22.78 16.98
CA ASP A 214 7.06 -24.09 16.37
C ASP A 214 6.37 -23.99 15.00
N GLY A 215 6.69 -22.95 14.22
CA GLY A 215 6.13 -22.68 12.90
C GLY A 215 4.77 -21.96 12.89
N PHE A 216 4.24 -21.59 14.05
CA PHE A 216 2.99 -20.84 14.19
C PHE A 216 3.24 -19.40 14.61
N GLU A 217 2.45 -18.48 14.05
CA GLU A 217 2.42 -17.08 14.49
C GLU A 217 1.72 -17.00 15.86
N VAL A 218 2.45 -16.53 16.86
CA VAL A 218 1.94 -16.31 18.22
C VAL A 218 1.96 -14.81 18.49
N GLU A 219 0.77 -14.23 18.70
CA GLU A 219 0.62 -12.82 19.03
C GLU A 219 1.34 -12.49 20.35
N VAL A 220 2.14 -11.43 20.31
CA VAL A 220 2.73 -10.78 21.47
C VAL A 220 1.97 -9.48 21.71
N PRO A 221 1.24 -9.35 22.83
CA PRO A 221 0.55 -8.10 23.15
C PRO A 221 1.51 -6.92 23.14
N CYS A 222 1.22 -5.94 22.29
CA CYS A 222 2.02 -4.75 22.08
C CYS A 222 1.14 -3.50 22.14
N GLU A 223 1.69 -2.41 22.69
CA GLU A 223 0.99 -1.13 22.83
C GLU A 223 1.92 0.02 22.49
N PHE A 224 1.37 1.08 21.88
CA PHE A 224 2.07 2.35 21.81
C PHE A 224 2.18 3.01 23.18
N VAL A 225 3.32 3.64 23.41
CA VAL A 225 3.56 4.56 24.52
C VAL A 225 3.90 5.92 23.95
N LEU A 226 3.02 6.90 24.15
CA LEU A 226 3.22 8.28 23.70
C LEU A 226 3.69 9.15 24.87
N LYS A 227 4.85 9.79 24.73
CA LYS A 227 5.40 10.78 25.69
C LYS A 227 5.79 12.05 24.93
N GLY A 228 5.01 13.12 25.10
CA GLY A 228 5.15 14.31 24.26
C GLY A 228 4.91 13.94 22.80
N ASN A 229 5.91 14.16 21.95
CA ASN A 229 5.86 13.77 20.53
C ASN A 229 6.68 12.51 20.22
N THR A 230 7.10 11.76 21.25
CA THR A 230 7.87 10.52 21.08
C THR A 230 6.95 9.33 21.28
N VAL A 231 6.91 8.45 20.29
CA VAL A 231 6.23 7.15 20.31
C VAL A 231 7.26 6.05 20.54
N ALA A 232 6.96 5.14 21.45
CA ALA A 232 7.69 3.90 21.69
C ALA A 232 6.72 2.72 21.82
N PHE A 233 7.25 1.53 21.99
CA PHE A 233 6.46 0.30 22.12
C PHE A 233 6.60 -0.30 23.52
N ARG A 234 5.53 -0.91 24.04
CA ARG A 234 5.53 -1.67 25.30
C ARG A 234 4.92 -3.05 25.08
N PHE A 235 5.48 -4.04 25.77
CA PHE A 235 5.03 -5.43 25.76
C PHE A 235 4.54 -5.83 27.15
N PRO A 236 3.28 -5.54 27.52
CA PRO A 236 2.78 -5.71 28.89
C PRO A 236 2.85 -7.15 29.41
N LYS A 237 2.81 -8.16 28.52
CA LYS A 237 2.94 -9.57 28.88
C LYS A 237 4.35 -10.13 28.66
N GLY A 238 5.30 -9.30 28.25
CA GLY A 238 6.61 -9.76 27.78
C GLY A 238 6.54 -10.56 26.49
N TYR A 239 7.66 -11.15 26.10
CA TYR A 239 7.86 -12.02 24.93
C TYR A 239 9.10 -12.89 25.17
N ASP A 240 9.31 -13.94 24.36
CA ASP A 240 10.53 -14.75 24.46
C ASP A 240 11.70 -14.03 23.77
N LYS A 241 12.71 -13.62 24.54
CA LYS A 241 13.85 -12.88 24.00
C LYS A 241 14.78 -13.71 23.10
N ASN A 242 14.66 -15.04 23.13
CA ASN A 242 15.50 -15.91 22.30
C ASN A 242 14.93 -16.09 20.89
N ILE A 243 13.73 -15.57 20.63
CA ILE A 243 13.03 -15.68 19.36
C ILE A 243 12.90 -14.27 18.75
N GLU A 244 13.02 -14.18 17.44
CA GLU A 244 12.79 -12.93 16.71
C GLU A 244 11.40 -12.38 17.02
N LEU A 245 11.31 -11.08 17.27
CA LEU A 245 10.06 -10.37 17.49
C LEU A 245 9.80 -9.44 16.30
N VAL A 246 8.67 -9.62 15.64
CA VAL A 246 8.23 -8.70 14.59
C VAL A 246 7.19 -7.76 15.18
N ILE A 247 7.40 -6.45 15.02
CA ILE A 247 6.44 -5.41 15.37
C ILE A 247 5.95 -4.79 14.07
N ASP A 248 4.66 -4.91 13.83
CA ASP A 248 3.95 -4.57 12.60
C ASP A 248 2.81 -3.57 12.88
N PRO A 249 3.12 -2.28 12.91
CA PRO A 249 2.12 -1.22 12.85
C PRO A 249 1.64 -0.99 11.42
N ILE A 250 0.31 -0.96 11.24
CA ILE A 250 -0.31 -0.59 9.97
C ILE A 250 -0.65 0.91 10.00
N LEU A 251 0.00 1.68 9.13
CA LEU A 251 -0.38 3.07 8.87
C LEU A 251 -1.51 3.10 7.85
N VAL A 252 -2.71 3.45 8.29
CA VAL A 252 -3.89 3.55 7.44
C VAL A 252 -4.06 5.00 7.00
N PHE A 253 -3.84 5.25 5.72
CA PHE A 253 -4.37 6.45 5.06
C PHE A 253 -5.86 6.22 4.82
N ALA A 254 -6.69 7.23 5.13
CA ALA A 254 -8.15 7.13 5.07
C ALA A 254 -8.60 6.33 3.83
N CYS A 255 -9.36 5.26 4.07
CA CYS A 255 -9.68 4.22 3.09
C CYS A 255 -10.18 4.83 1.78
N SER A 256 -9.29 4.89 0.80
CA SER A 256 -9.67 5.10 -0.59
C SER A 256 -10.16 3.76 -1.14
N SER A 257 -11.19 3.79 -2.00
CA SER A 257 -11.70 2.59 -2.69
C SER A 257 -10.64 1.89 -3.54
N GLY A 258 -9.48 2.51 -3.76
CA GLY A 258 -8.42 2.03 -4.66
C GLY A 258 -8.79 2.19 -6.14
N SER A 259 -9.92 2.84 -6.42
CA SER A 259 -10.39 3.10 -7.77
C SER A 259 -9.49 4.11 -8.48
N THR A 260 -9.08 3.78 -9.71
CA THR A 260 -8.44 4.73 -10.62
C THR A 260 -9.45 5.54 -11.43
N ALA A 261 -10.73 5.15 -11.39
CA ALA A 261 -11.85 5.88 -11.98
C ALA A 261 -12.51 6.80 -10.95
N ASP A 262 -13.09 7.90 -11.44
CA ASP A 262 -13.94 8.75 -10.62
C ASP A 262 -15.11 7.93 -10.06
N ASN A 263 -15.42 8.13 -8.79
CA ASN A 263 -16.43 7.36 -8.07
C ASN A 263 -16.97 8.13 -6.88
N PHE A 264 -18.21 7.85 -6.51
CA PHE A 264 -18.85 8.34 -5.30
C PHE A 264 -19.27 7.18 -4.41
N GLY A 265 -18.83 7.18 -3.15
CA GLY A 265 -19.43 6.34 -2.12
C GLY A 265 -20.80 6.91 -1.73
N MET A 266 -21.84 6.08 -1.75
CA MET A 266 -23.23 6.52 -1.57
C MET A 266 -23.86 5.95 -0.30
N THR A 267 -23.51 4.72 0.06
CA THR A 267 -24.13 4.02 1.19
C THR A 267 -23.18 2.99 1.77
N ALA A 268 -23.35 2.65 3.04
CA ALA A 268 -22.67 1.53 3.66
C ALA A 268 -23.58 0.86 4.70
N THR A 269 -23.41 -0.44 4.88
CA THR A 269 -24.03 -1.23 5.96
C THR A 269 -23.04 -2.30 6.43
N TYR A 270 -23.41 -3.10 7.42
CA TYR A 270 -22.57 -4.19 7.95
C TYR A 270 -23.37 -5.49 8.05
N ASP A 271 -22.68 -6.64 7.96
CA ASP A 271 -23.29 -7.94 8.25
C ASP A 271 -23.15 -8.36 9.73
N ALA A 272 -23.74 -9.50 10.11
CA ALA A 272 -23.69 -10.01 11.48
C ALA A 272 -22.26 -10.34 11.97
N ASP A 273 -21.32 -10.55 11.05
CA ASP A 273 -19.91 -10.81 11.34
C ASP A 273 -19.07 -9.51 11.43
N GLY A 274 -19.73 -8.35 11.27
CA GLY A 274 -19.10 -7.02 11.34
C GLY A 274 -18.35 -6.62 10.08
N ASN A 275 -18.50 -7.34 8.98
CA ASN A 275 -17.90 -6.98 7.70
C ASN A 275 -18.59 -5.74 7.12
N LEU A 276 -17.82 -4.82 6.55
CA LEU A 276 -18.33 -3.60 5.95
C LEU A 276 -18.78 -3.86 4.51
N TYR A 277 -20.01 -3.49 4.19
CA TYR A 277 -20.51 -3.39 2.83
C TYR A 277 -20.61 -1.93 2.43
N SER A 278 -20.06 -1.58 1.28
CA SER A 278 -20.12 -0.26 0.69
C SER A 278 -20.75 -0.34 -0.70
N GLY A 279 -21.66 0.60 -0.96
CA GLY A 279 -22.28 0.82 -2.25
C GLY A 279 -21.85 2.18 -2.78
N GLY A 280 -21.37 2.20 -4.00
CA GLY A 280 -20.99 3.43 -4.68
C GLY A 280 -21.42 3.47 -6.13
N THR A 281 -21.13 4.59 -6.77
CA THR A 281 -21.34 4.82 -8.20
C THR A 281 -19.97 5.08 -8.82
N CYS A 282 -19.60 4.31 -9.85
CA CYS A 282 -18.36 4.46 -10.60
C CYS A 282 -18.66 5.05 -11.98
N PHE A 283 -17.79 5.95 -12.46
CA PHE A 283 -18.01 6.71 -13.68
C PHE A 283 -17.16 6.23 -14.87
N ASP A 284 -16.22 5.31 -14.64
CA ASP A 284 -15.36 4.75 -15.68
C ASP A 284 -14.74 3.41 -15.25
N VAL A 285 -13.99 2.79 -16.16
CA VAL A 285 -13.14 1.62 -15.90
C VAL A 285 -12.04 1.99 -14.91
N GLY A 286 -11.99 1.31 -13.77
CA GLY A 286 -10.88 1.51 -12.81
C GLY A 286 -11.16 1.16 -11.36
N PHE A 287 -12.39 0.83 -11.01
CA PHE A 287 -12.73 0.34 -9.67
C PHE A 287 -12.17 -1.09 -9.46
N PRO A 288 -11.58 -1.40 -8.28
CA PRO A 288 -11.05 -2.73 -8.01
C PRO A 288 -12.16 -3.77 -7.90
N VAL A 289 -11.98 -4.92 -8.56
CA VAL A 289 -12.88 -6.07 -8.50
C VAL A 289 -12.14 -7.30 -8.00
N THR A 290 -12.87 -8.24 -7.40
CA THR A 290 -12.33 -9.51 -6.93
C THR A 290 -12.44 -10.60 -7.99
N LEU A 291 -11.54 -11.59 -7.97
CA LEU A 291 -11.61 -12.73 -8.88
C LEU A 291 -12.92 -13.50 -8.64
N GLY A 292 -13.67 -13.78 -9.72
CA GLY A 292 -14.97 -14.45 -9.63
C GLY A 292 -16.12 -13.53 -9.18
N ALA A 293 -15.90 -12.21 -9.15
CA ALA A 293 -16.98 -11.24 -8.99
C ALA A 293 -18.07 -11.44 -10.06
N TYR A 294 -19.30 -11.11 -9.69
CA TYR A 294 -20.46 -11.24 -10.57
C TYR A 294 -20.27 -10.51 -11.91
N ASP A 295 -19.84 -9.25 -11.83
CA ASP A 295 -19.41 -8.47 -12.98
C ASP A 295 -18.06 -7.80 -12.68
N PRO A 296 -16.98 -8.22 -13.34
CA PRO A 296 -15.67 -7.62 -13.18
C PRO A 296 -15.45 -6.39 -14.09
N THR A 297 -16.44 -6.02 -14.91
CA THR A 297 -16.31 -4.99 -15.94
C THR A 297 -17.24 -3.81 -15.72
N PHE A 298 -16.72 -2.60 -15.97
CA PHE A 298 -17.56 -1.42 -16.11
C PHE A 298 -18.22 -1.45 -17.49
N ASN A 299 -19.55 -1.53 -17.52
CA ASN A 299 -20.34 -1.66 -18.72
C ASN A 299 -20.96 -0.34 -19.18
N GLY A 300 -21.01 0.66 -18.30
CA GLY A 300 -21.34 2.03 -18.68
C GLY A 300 -20.49 2.47 -19.87
N GLY A 301 -21.11 2.90 -20.97
CA GLY A 301 -20.33 3.45 -22.09
C GLY A 301 -19.53 4.67 -21.63
N THR A 302 -18.36 4.93 -22.22
CA THR A 302 -17.46 6.07 -21.93
C THR A 302 -18.02 7.42 -22.42
N ALA A 303 -19.30 7.70 -22.10
CA ALA A 303 -20.01 8.92 -22.41
C ALA A 303 -20.40 9.63 -21.10
N TYR A 304 -20.32 10.96 -21.10
CA TYR A 304 -20.59 11.80 -19.92
C TYR A 304 -21.93 11.44 -19.25
N GLY A 305 -21.86 11.12 -17.96
CA GLY A 305 -23.02 10.89 -17.10
C GLY A 305 -23.49 9.44 -17.00
N ARG A 306 -22.81 8.47 -17.65
CA ARG A 306 -23.08 7.04 -17.46
C ARG A 306 -22.27 6.48 -16.29
N THR A 307 -22.91 5.61 -15.52
CA THR A 307 -22.31 5.05 -14.31
C THR A 307 -22.82 3.65 -14.08
N ASP A 308 -21.96 2.84 -13.47
CA ASP A 308 -22.34 1.55 -12.91
C ASP A 308 -22.27 1.67 -11.39
N VAL A 309 -23.10 0.89 -10.71
CA VAL A 309 -22.99 0.70 -9.27
C VAL A 309 -21.79 -0.19 -8.98
N VAL A 310 -21.10 0.10 -7.89
CA VAL A 310 -20.10 -0.78 -7.30
C VAL A 310 -20.60 -1.25 -5.95
N VAL A 311 -20.51 -2.55 -5.71
CA VAL A 311 -20.82 -3.14 -4.40
C VAL A 311 -19.57 -3.85 -3.91
N THR A 312 -19.11 -3.42 -2.74
CA THR A 312 -17.85 -3.84 -2.16
C THR A 312 -18.06 -4.35 -0.75
N LYS A 313 -17.46 -5.50 -0.42
CA LYS A 313 -17.36 -6.04 0.92
C LYS A 313 -15.91 -5.99 1.39
N TYR A 314 -15.68 -5.37 2.53
CA TYR A 314 -14.45 -5.51 3.30
C TYR A 314 -14.68 -6.45 4.47
N ASP A 315 -13.62 -7.12 4.91
CA ASP A 315 -13.64 -7.85 6.17
C ASP A 315 -13.94 -6.93 7.38
N SER A 316 -14.19 -7.51 8.55
CA SER A 316 -14.53 -6.76 9.76
C SER A 316 -13.40 -5.85 10.28
N SER A 317 -12.17 -6.04 9.82
CA SER A 317 -11.06 -5.12 10.07
C SER A 317 -11.10 -3.87 9.17
N GLY A 318 -11.85 -3.92 8.07
CA GLY A 318 -11.88 -2.89 7.02
C GLY A 318 -10.60 -2.83 6.17
N ALA A 319 -9.69 -3.81 6.33
CA ALA A 319 -8.38 -3.80 5.70
C ALA A 319 -8.31 -4.70 4.45
N PHE A 320 -9.17 -5.71 4.34
CA PHE A 320 -9.14 -6.67 3.25
C PHE A 320 -10.42 -6.60 2.42
N LEU A 321 -10.23 -6.36 1.11
CA LEU A 321 -11.30 -6.44 0.12
C LEU A 321 -11.70 -7.91 -0.08
N GLN A 322 -12.83 -8.32 0.49
CA GLN A 322 -13.33 -9.70 0.38
C GLN A 322 -14.09 -9.92 -0.92
N TYR A 323 -14.85 -8.92 -1.37
CA TYR A 323 -15.64 -9.00 -2.60
C TYR A 323 -15.82 -7.62 -3.21
N SER A 324 -15.78 -7.50 -4.53
CA SER A 324 -16.10 -6.25 -5.22
C SER A 324 -16.54 -6.51 -6.65
N THR A 325 -17.67 -5.91 -7.04
CA THR A 325 -18.32 -6.12 -8.34
C THR A 325 -18.88 -4.81 -8.88
N TYR A 326 -18.99 -4.72 -10.21
CA TYR A 326 -19.88 -3.77 -10.87
C TYR A 326 -21.31 -4.32 -10.93
N ILE A 327 -22.28 -3.42 -11.06
CA ILE A 327 -23.68 -3.69 -11.39
C ILE A 327 -24.14 -2.52 -12.27
N GLY A 328 -24.32 -2.76 -13.56
CA GLY A 328 -24.76 -1.73 -14.49
C GLY A 328 -24.87 -2.23 -15.92
N GLY A 329 -25.14 -1.33 -16.86
CA GLY A 329 -25.36 -1.69 -18.27
C GLY A 329 -25.04 -0.58 -19.27
N ALA A 330 -24.83 -0.98 -20.52
CA ALA A 330 -24.29 -0.10 -21.57
C ALA A 330 -25.19 1.07 -22.00
N ALA A 331 -26.48 1.06 -21.65
CA ALA A 331 -27.46 2.01 -22.18
C ALA A 331 -27.99 3.02 -21.14
N SER A 332 -27.72 2.81 -19.85
CA SER A 332 -28.34 3.54 -18.75
C SER A 332 -27.30 4.01 -17.72
N THR A 333 -27.79 4.56 -16.61
CA THR A 333 -26.97 5.11 -15.53
C THR A 333 -27.54 4.54 -14.25
N GLU A 334 -26.72 3.79 -13.54
CA GLU A 334 -27.12 3.15 -12.30
C GLU A 334 -26.50 3.89 -11.11
N ILE A 335 -27.36 4.28 -10.17
CA ILE A 335 -26.96 4.88 -8.90
C ILE A 335 -27.50 4.02 -7.75
N VAL A 336 -26.71 3.89 -6.71
CA VAL A 336 -27.13 3.20 -5.48
C VAL A 336 -27.55 4.24 -4.44
N THR A 337 -28.73 4.05 -3.85
CA THR A 337 -29.30 4.99 -2.87
C THR A 337 -29.12 4.51 -1.44
N SER A 338 -29.30 3.21 -1.18
CA SER A 338 -29.11 2.61 0.14
C SER A 338 -28.80 1.12 0.03
N LEU A 339 -27.89 0.65 0.89
CA LEU A 339 -27.75 -0.74 1.29
C LEU A 339 -28.33 -0.84 2.70
N VAL A 340 -29.16 -1.85 2.96
CA VAL A 340 -29.77 -2.10 4.27
C VAL A 340 -29.06 -3.27 4.90
#